data_AF-A0A2V8K2W9-F1
#
_entry.id   AF-A0A2V8K2W9-F1
#
_cell.length_a   1.000
_cell.length_b   1.000
_cell.length_c   1.000
_cell.angle_alpha   90.00
_cell.angle_beta   90.00
_cell.angle_gamma   90.00
#
_symmetry.space_group_name_H-M   'P 1'
#
loop_
_entity.id
_entity.type
_entity.pdbx_description
1 polymer ?
#
loop_
_entity_poly.entity_id
_entity_poly.type
_entity_poly.pdbx_seq_one_letter_code
_entity_poly.pdbx_strand_id
1 'polypeptide(L)'
;MTHPQIAAFARVAKENEPPVRTIEGHKTLISRTMHGFSYDPIHDEIVVNSPLSQAILTFRGDANGEQPPIRVIQGPKTRILGADTGALNTVTADPDHNEIFLPVGTGLRGRGTGGVQGVYVFDRLANGDVAPKRVLAGPDTLINSPTPQVAIDSMRNLLIVKSGGALLIFNREADGNTKPVRVIKGPKTGGFGGGQIAVPAGEFRLKSSPEEEDRTLELL
;
A
#
# COMPACT_ATOMS: atom_id res chain seq x y z
N MET A 1 3.83 -26.37 9.52
CA MET A 1 3.00 -26.00 8.34
C MET A 1 2.96 -24.50 8.27
N THR A 2 3.30 -23.89 7.13
CA THR A 2 3.21 -22.43 6.96
C THR A 2 1.74 -22.05 6.75
N HIS A 3 1.17 -21.29 7.67
CA HIS A 3 -0.12 -20.63 7.48
C HIS A 3 0.11 -19.14 7.16
N PRO A 4 -0.85 -18.48 6.49
CA PRO A 4 -0.79 -17.03 6.31
C PRO A 4 -0.74 -16.35 7.69
N GLN A 5 0.13 -15.36 7.83
CA GLN A 5 0.25 -14.56 9.05
C GLN A 5 0.79 -13.17 8.75
N ILE A 6 0.42 -12.21 9.59
CA ILE A 6 1.12 -10.92 9.70
C ILE A 6 1.84 -10.95 11.04
N ALA A 7 3.17 -10.93 11.01
CA ALA A 7 4.01 -11.05 12.20
C ALA A 7 4.66 -9.70 12.52
N ALA A 8 4.65 -9.33 13.80
CA ALA A 8 5.38 -8.17 14.32
C ALA A 8 6.51 -8.66 15.23
N PHE A 9 7.69 -8.06 15.06
CA PHE A 9 8.89 -8.37 15.83
C PHE A 9 9.30 -7.14 16.64
N ALA A 10 10.00 -7.35 17.76
CA ALA A 10 10.60 -6.25 18.50
C ALA A 10 11.60 -5.51 17.59
N ARG A 11 11.72 -4.19 17.74
CA ARG A 11 12.63 -3.36 16.95
C ARG A 11 14.10 -3.80 17.04
N VAL A 12 14.47 -4.43 18.15
CA VAL A 12 15.82 -4.93 18.45
C VAL A 12 15.95 -6.44 18.28
N ALA A 13 14.89 -7.10 17.77
CA ALA A 13 14.90 -8.54 17.57
C ALA A 13 16.02 -8.94 16.61
N LYS A 14 16.67 -10.06 16.92
CA LYS A 14 17.78 -10.61 16.14
C LYS A 14 17.64 -12.11 16.00
N GLU A 15 18.31 -12.67 15.00
CA GLU A 15 18.44 -14.11 14.79
C GLU A 15 17.09 -14.83 14.79
N ASN A 16 16.85 -15.71 15.77
CA ASN A 16 15.68 -16.58 15.86
C ASN A 16 14.69 -16.13 16.96
N GLU A 17 14.68 -14.84 17.32
CA GLU A 17 13.68 -14.31 18.24
C GLU A 17 12.27 -14.43 17.63
N PRO A 18 11.29 -15.00 18.36
CA PRO A 18 9.94 -15.14 17.84
C PRO A 18 9.26 -13.77 17.68
N PRO A 19 8.22 -13.68 16.84
CA PRO A 19 7.41 -12.48 16.78
C PRO A 19 6.77 -12.21 18.15
N VAL A 20 6.69 -10.94 18.53
CA VAL A 20 5.99 -10.50 19.74
C VAL A 20 4.47 -10.60 19.57
N ARG A 21 4.01 -10.68 18.31
CA ARG A 21 2.61 -10.72 17.93
C ARG A 21 2.44 -11.32 16.54
N THR A 22 1.40 -12.12 16.35
CA THR A 22 1.00 -12.62 15.02
C THR A 22 -0.50 -12.44 14.81
N ILE A 23 -0.92 -12.04 13.62
CA ILE A 23 -2.32 -12.08 13.18
C ILE A 23 -2.43 -13.29 12.26
N GLU A 24 -3.17 -14.31 12.69
CA GLU A 24 -3.23 -15.60 12.00
C GLU A 24 -4.53 -16.35 12.30
N GLY A 25 -4.76 -17.45 11.58
CA GLY A 25 -5.90 -18.32 11.81
C GLY A 25 -7.19 -17.85 11.14
N HIS A 26 -8.21 -18.71 11.18
CA HIS A 26 -9.37 -18.64 10.30
C HIS A 26 -10.25 -17.40 10.51
N LYS A 27 -10.38 -16.90 11.74
CA LYS A 27 -11.23 -15.74 12.07
C LYS A 27 -10.69 -14.41 11.57
N THR A 28 -9.40 -14.34 11.26
CA THR A 28 -8.77 -13.13 10.70
C THR A 28 -9.18 -12.92 9.25
N LEU A 29 -9.69 -13.95 8.57
CA LEU A 29 -10.06 -13.92 7.14
C LEU A 29 -8.88 -13.64 6.19
N ILE A 30 -7.64 -13.58 6.70
CA ILE A 30 -6.47 -13.41 5.86
C ILE A 30 -6.29 -14.63 4.96
N SER A 31 -5.98 -14.40 3.68
CA SER A 31 -5.80 -15.46 2.70
C SER A 31 -4.32 -15.69 2.39
N ARG A 32 -4.03 -16.80 1.71
CA ARG A 32 -2.65 -17.20 1.35
C ARG A 32 -1.95 -16.32 0.30
N THR A 33 -2.61 -15.29 -0.21
CA THR A 33 -2.17 -14.53 -1.39
C THR A 33 -2.11 -13.02 -1.10
N MET A 34 -1.76 -12.67 0.13
CA MET A 34 -1.57 -11.27 0.53
C MET A 34 -0.11 -10.88 0.27
N HIS A 35 0.11 -10.03 -0.72
CA HIS A 35 1.45 -9.57 -1.12
C HIS A 35 1.79 -8.17 -0.60
N GLY A 36 0.85 -7.52 0.10
CA GLY A 36 1.01 -6.21 0.67
C GLY A 36 0.05 -5.97 1.83
N PHE A 37 0.41 -4.99 2.64
CA PHE A 37 -0.45 -4.35 3.62
C PHE A 37 0.06 -2.92 3.81
N SER A 38 -0.76 -2.08 4.42
CA SER A 38 -0.40 -0.72 4.81
C SER A 38 -0.73 -0.54 6.28
N TYR A 39 0.12 0.18 7.00
CA TYR A 39 -0.13 0.58 8.37
C TYR A 39 -0.53 2.05 8.40
N ASP A 40 -1.65 2.34 9.05
CA ASP A 40 -2.13 3.67 9.39
C ASP A 40 -1.59 4.04 10.78
N PRO A 41 -0.56 4.91 10.86
CA PRO A 41 0.03 5.31 12.13
C PRO A 41 -0.80 6.32 12.92
N ILE A 42 -1.80 6.98 12.30
CA ILE A 42 -2.63 7.99 12.97
C ILE A 42 -3.75 7.29 13.76
N HIS A 43 -4.33 6.24 13.19
CA HIS A 43 -5.45 5.52 13.79
C HIS A 43 -5.07 4.18 14.43
N ASP A 44 -3.80 3.79 14.30
CA ASP A 44 -3.27 2.49 14.70
C ASP A 44 -4.08 1.35 14.07
N GLU A 45 -3.99 1.23 12.75
CA GLU A 45 -4.74 0.23 11.98
C GLU A 45 -3.86 -0.43 10.90
N ILE A 46 -4.11 -1.70 10.62
CA ILE A 46 -3.44 -2.45 9.57
C ILE A 46 -4.47 -2.74 8.46
N VAL A 47 -4.23 -2.23 7.26
CA VAL A 47 -5.06 -2.43 6.08
C VAL A 47 -4.41 -3.47 5.17
N VAL A 48 -5.14 -4.50 4.83
CA VAL A 48 -4.63 -5.68 4.12
C VAL A 48 -5.49 -5.97 2.91
N ASN A 49 -4.87 -6.13 1.74
CA ASN A 49 -5.57 -6.64 0.57
C ASN A 49 -5.70 -8.17 0.66
N SER A 50 -6.87 -8.70 0.34
CA SER A 50 -7.11 -10.14 0.19
C SER A 50 -7.60 -10.44 -1.22
N PRO A 51 -6.70 -10.77 -2.16
CA PRO A 51 -7.05 -10.87 -3.58
C PRO A 51 -8.04 -11.97 -3.91
N LEU A 52 -7.85 -13.17 -3.35
CA LEU A 52 -8.69 -14.33 -3.64
C LEU A 52 -10.10 -14.20 -3.06
N SER A 53 -10.25 -13.47 -1.97
CA SER A 53 -11.57 -13.15 -1.41
C SER A 53 -12.11 -11.83 -1.93
N GLN A 54 -11.39 -11.13 -2.80
CA GLN A 54 -11.82 -9.85 -3.38
C GLN A 54 -12.21 -8.83 -2.30
N ALA A 55 -11.37 -8.71 -1.27
CA ALA A 55 -11.68 -7.92 -0.09
C ALA A 55 -10.52 -7.02 0.34
N ILE A 56 -10.86 -5.96 1.05
CA ILE A 56 -9.93 -5.20 1.90
C ILE A 56 -10.30 -5.51 3.35
N LEU A 57 -9.33 -5.96 4.13
CA LEU A 57 -9.47 -6.25 5.55
C LEU A 57 -8.78 -5.14 6.33
N THR A 58 -9.42 -4.64 7.38
CA THR A 58 -8.78 -3.70 8.31
C THR A 58 -8.76 -4.29 9.70
N PHE A 59 -7.61 -4.29 10.33
CA PHE A 59 -7.38 -4.74 11.69
C PHE A 59 -6.99 -3.56 12.58
N ARG A 60 -7.17 -3.72 13.89
CA ARG A 60 -6.47 -2.87 14.86
C ARG A 60 -4.96 -3.06 14.71
N GLY A 61 -4.20 -2.00 14.94
CA GLY A 61 -2.75 -2.02 14.92
C GLY A 61 -2.15 -2.82 16.08
N ASP A 62 -2.92 -3.10 17.13
CA ASP A 62 -2.56 -4.01 18.22
C ASP A 62 -3.04 -5.47 18.02
N ALA A 63 -3.63 -5.81 16.87
CA ALA A 63 -4.29 -7.10 16.66
C ALA A 63 -3.35 -8.31 16.83
N ASN A 64 -3.79 -9.33 17.57
CA ASN A 64 -3.03 -10.54 17.89
C ASN A 64 -3.88 -11.82 17.82
N GLY A 65 -3.24 -12.94 17.52
CA GLY A 65 -3.85 -14.25 17.34
C GLY A 65 -4.93 -14.24 16.25
N GLU A 66 -6.06 -14.86 16.55
CA GLU A 66 -7.21 -14.97 15.65
C GLU A 66 -8.20 -13.80 15.76
N GLN A 67 -7.76 -12.60 16.14
CA GLN A 67 -8.67 -11.45 16.23
C GLN A 67 -9.23 -11.09 14.84
N PRO A 68 -10.56 -10.97 14.69
CA PRO A 68 -11.17 -10.68 13.40
C PRO A 68 -10.87 -9.24 12.95
N PRO A 69 -10.95 -8.95 11.65
CA PRO A 69 -10.85 -7.58 11.14
C PRO A 69 -12.00 -6.74 11.71
N ILE A 70 -11.70 -5.49 12.06
CA ILE A 70 -12.69 -4.50 12.52
C ILE A 70 -13.55 -3.98 11.37
N ARG A 71 -13.06 -4.08 10.12
CA ARG A 71 -13.80 -3.75 8.90
C ARG A 71 -13.42 -4.68 7.75
N VAL A 72 -14.41 -5.00 6.93
CA VAL A 72 -14.27 -5.82 5.72
C VAL A 72 -15.00 -5.13 4.59
N ILE A 73 -14.27 -4.65 3.59
CA ILE A 73 -14.84 -4.14 2.34
C ILE A 73 -14.85 -5.29 1.35
N GLN A 74 -16.03 -5.82 1.05
CA GLN A 74 -16.20 -6.97 0.17
C GLN A 74 -17.61 -7.00 -0.40
N GLY A 75 -17.75 -7.43 -1.65
CA GLY A 75 -19.03 -7.63 -2.32
C GLY A 75 -19.09 -7.02 -3.72
N PRO A 76 -20.17 -7.26 -4.47
CA PRO A 76 -20.28 -6.86 -5.87
C PRO A 76 -20.25 -5.33 -6.09
N LYS A 77 -20.78 -4.52 -5.17
CA LYS A 77 -20.75 -3.05 -5.28
C LYS A 77 -19.36 -2.48 -5.11
N THR A 78 -18.47 -3.18 -4.41
CA THR A 78 -17.06 -2.77 -4.27
C THR A 78 -16.31 -2.73 -5.59
N ARG A 79 -16.79 -3.49 -6.59
CA ARG A 79 -16.14 -3.69 -7.89
C ARG A 79 -14.74 -4.32 -7.78
N ILE A 80 -14.33 -4.74 -6.59
CA ILE A 80 -13.06 -5.43 -6.38
C ILE A 80 -13.20 -6.78 -7.09
N LEU A 81 -12.50 -6.92 -8.20
CA LEU A 81 -12.44 -8.15 -8.96
C LEU A 81 -10.99 -8.60 -9.00
N GLY A 82 -10.78 -9.85 -8.63
CA GLY A 82 -9.46 -10.42 -8.43
C GLY A 82 -9.55 -11.92 -8.58
N ALA A 83 -9.22 -12.43 -9.76
CA ALA A 83 -9.10 -13.87 -10.01
C ALA A 83 -7.69 -14.26 -10.46
N ASP A 84 -6.86 -13.29 -10.83
CA ASP A 84 -5.50 -13.52 -11.31
C ASP A 84 -4.44 -13.02 -10.31
N THR A 85 -3.36 -13.77 -10.21
CA THR A 85 -2.22 -13.52 -9.32
C THR A 85 -1.63 -12.12 -9.56
N GLY A 86 -1.42 -11.37 -8.47
CA GLY A 86 -0.82 -10.04 -8.52
C GLY A 86 -1.75 -8.91 -8.97
N ALA A 87 -3.00 -9.18 -9.37
CA ALA A 87 -3.88 -8.11 -9.84
C ALA A 87 -4.31 -7.13 -8.72
N LEU A 88 -4.33 -7.60 -7.48
CA LEU A 88 -4.56 -6.81 -6.27
C LEU A 88 -3.33 -6.97 -5.36
N ASN A 89 -2.16 -6.52 -5.82
CA ASN A 89 -0.91 -6.86 -5.16
C ASN A 89 -0.67 -6.06 -3.87
N THR A 90 -1.15 -4.83 -3.82
CA THR A 90 -0.87 -3.87 -2.75
C THR A 90 -2.12 -3.11 -2.36
N VAL A 91 -2.11 -2.52 -1.17
CA VAL A 91 -3.08 -1.55 -0.69
C VAL A 91 -2.33 -0.44 0.04
N THR A 92 -2.83 0.79 -0.02
CA THR A 92 -2.20 1.94 0.64
C THR A 92 -3.26 2.74 1.39
N ALA A 93 -3.05 2.95 2.68
CA ALA A 93 -3.85 3.88 3.47
C ALA A 93 -3.29 5.30 3.34
N ASP A 94 -4.19 6.27 3.24
CA ASP A 94 -3.93 7.70 3.38
C ASP A 94 -4.64 8.18 4.66
N PRO A 95 -3.95 8.11 5.80
CA PRO A 95 -4.55 8.37 7.09
C PRO A 95 -4.89 9.84 7.30
N ASP A 96 -4.14 10.75 6.67
CA ASP A 96 -4.36 12.20 6.73
C ASP A 96 -5.71 12.59 6.11
N HIS A 97 -6.19 11.80 5.14
CA HIS A 97 -7.41 12.09 4.39
C HIS A 97 -8.52 11.03 4.54
N ASN A 98 -8.35 10.05 5.44
CA ASN A 98 -9.29 8.95 5.66
C ASN A 98 -9.64 8.16 4.39
N GLU A 99 -8.63 7.77 3.61
CA GLU A 99 -8.86 7.04 2.35
C GLU A 99 -7.97 5.80 2.21
N ILE A 100 -8.46 4.82 1.46
CA ILE A 100 -7.74 3.60 1.12
C ILE A 100 -7.66 3.49 -0.40
N PHE A 101 -6.45 3.36 -0.92
CA PHE A 101 -6.17 3.19 -2.34
C PHE A 101 -5.84 1.74 -2.65
N LEU A 102 -6.65 1.13 -3.51
CA LEU A 102 -6.50 -0.23 -4.01
C LEU A 102 -6.16 -0.18 -5.51
N PRO A 103 -4.87 -0.34 -5.89
CA PRO A 103 -4.52 -0.54 -7.29
C PRO A 103 -5.04 -1.87 -7.82
N VAL A 104 -5.70 -1.81 -8.98
CA VAL A 104 -6.29 -2.95 -9.69
C VAL A 104 -5.57 -3.09 -11.04
N GLY A 105 -4.84 -4.18 -11.20
CA GLY A 105 -4.14 -4.55 -12.43
C GLY A 105 -4.86 -5.61 -13.25
N THR A 106 -4.20 -6.08 -14.31
CA THR A 106 -4.69 -7.20 -15.13
C THR A 106 -4.26 -8.57 -14.62
N GLY A 107 -3.30 -8.63 -13.68
CA GLY A 107 -2.74 -9.88 -13.17
C GLY A 107 -1.67 -10.50 -14.07
N LEU A 108 -0.85 -11.37 -13.48
CA LEU A 108 0.38 -11.90 -14.10
C LEU A 108 0.13 -13.03 -15.11
N ARG A 109 -1.03 -13.68 -15.11
CA ARG A 109 -1.34 -14.79 -16.04
C ARG A 109 -2.20 -14.35 -17.21
N GLY A 110 -2.41 -13.05 -17.39
CA GLY A 110 -3.16 -12.49 -18.52
C GLY A 110 -4.62 -12.92 -18.56
N ARG A 111 -5.17 -13.47 -17.46
CA ARG A 111 -6.61 -13.81 -17.39
C ARG A 111 -7.48 -12.58 -17.17
N GLY A 112 -6.87 -11.44 -16.87
CA GLY A 112 -7.59 -10.25 -16.46
C GLY A 112 -8.22 -10.45 -15.08
N THR A 113 -8.59 -9.35 -14.44
CA THR A 113 -9.45 -9.40 -13.25
C THR A 113 -10.91 -9.56 -13.58
N GLY A 114 -11.30 -9.28 -14.83
CA GLY A 114 -12.70 -8.97 -15.19
C GLY A 114 -13.15 -7.59 -14.69
N GLY A 115 -12.31 -6.88 -13.95
CA GLY A 115 -12.54 -5.53 -13.45
C GLY A 115 -11.83 -4.46 -14.27
N VAL A 116 -12.20 -3.21 -13.99
CA VAL A 116 -11.57 -2.05 -14.63
C VAL A 116 -10.17 -1.88 -14.02
N GLN A 117 -9.15 -1.91 -14.88
CA GLN A 117 -7.79 -1.60 -14.46
C GLN A 117 -7.69 -0.12 -14.04
N GLY A 118 -7.07 0.15 -12.90
CA GLY A 118 -6.98 1.50 -12.37
C GLY A 118 -6.62 1.54 -10.88
N VAL A 119 -7.01 2.62 -10.22
CA VAL A 119 -6.90 2.78 -8.77
C VAL A 119 -8.28 3.05 -8.20
N TYR A 120 -8.71 2.16 -7.31
CA TYR A 120 -10.00 2.25 -6.64
C TYR A 120 -9.77 2.89 -5.29
N VAL A 121 -10.56 3.89 -4.95
CA VAL A 121 -10.42 4.58 -3.68
C VAL A 121 -11.66 4.37 -2.84
N PHE A 122 -11.46 3.94 -1.61
CA PHE A 122 -12.50 3.75 -0.61
C PHE A 122 -12.30 4.72 0.54
N ASP A 123 -13.38 5.01 1.25
CA ASP A 123 -13.29 5.66 2.55
C ASP A 123 -12.61 4.70 3.56
N ARG A 124 -11.77 5.21 4.47
CA ARG A 124 -11.09 4.37 5.47
C ARG A 124 -12.06 3.64 6.40
N LEU A 125 -13.22 4.23 6.67
CA LEU A 125 -14.25 3.70 7.55
C LEU A 125 -15.28 2.84 6.80
N ALA A 126 -15.14 2.69 5.47
CA ALA A 126 -15.99 1.83 4.67
C ALA A 126 -16.05 0.39 5.23
N ASN A 127 -17.25 -0.19 5.24
CA ASN A 127 -17.49 -1.55 5.70
C ASN A 127 -18.65 -2.20 4.93
N GLY A 128 -18.50 -3.48 4.61
CA GLY A 128 -19.44 -4.26 3.82
C GLY A 128 -19.34 -4.03 2.32
N ASP A 129 -20.46 -4.25 1.63
CA ASP A 129 -20.59 -4.12 0.19
C ASP A 129 -20.86 -2.66 -0.23
N VAL A 130 -19.80 -1.86 -0.27
CA VAL A 130 -19.86 -0.42 -0.57
C VAL A 130 -19.09 -0.08 -1.82
N ALA A 131 -19.62 0.86 -2.61
CA ALA A 131 -18.96 1.31 -3.83
C ALA A 131 -17.68 2.11 -3.53
N PRO A 132 -16.66 2.08 -4.42
CA PRO A 132 -15.53 3.00 -4.33
C PRO A 132 -16.02 4.45 -4.34
N LYS A 133 -15.39 5.29 -3.53
CA LYS A 133 -15.59 6.76 -3.53
C LYS A 133 -15.19 7.37 -4.89
N ARG A 134 -14.15 6.83 -5.51
CA ARG A 134 -13.68 7.20 -6.86
C ARG A 134 -12.93 6.06 -7.53
N VAL A 135 -12.85 6.10 -8.86
CA VAL A 135 -12.13 5.12 -9.68
C VAL A 135 -11.32 5.87 -10.73
N LEU A 136 -10.01 5.96 -10.53
CA LEU A 136 -9.07 6.50 -11.50
C LEU A 136 -8.72 5.41 -12.52
N ALA A 137 -9.33 5.48 -13.71
CA ALA A 137 -9.19 4.49 -14.76
C ALA A 137 -9.50 5.04 -16.15
N GLY A 138 -9.03 4.35 -17.18
CA GLY A 138 -9.27 4.71 -18.58
C GLY A 138 -7.99 5.06 -19.34
N PRO A 139 -8.08 5.22 -20.66
CA PRO A 139 -6.92 5.34 -21.53
C PRO A 139 -6.03 6.56 -21.25
N ASP A 140 -6.63 7.69 -20.84
CA ASP A 140 -5.89 8.93 -20.56
C ASP A 140 -5.13 8.88 -19.23
N THR A 141 -5.50 7.96 -18.33
CA THR A 141 -4.74 7.74 -17.08
C THR A 141 -3.37 7.12 -17.34
N LEU A 142 -3.20 6.42 -18.47
CA LEU A 142 -2.00 5.63 -18.79
C LEU A 142 -1.71 4.48 -17.81
N ILE A 143 -2.64 4.12 -16.91
CA ILE A 143 -2.47 3.02 -15.96
C ILE A 143 -2.67 1.70 -16.71
N ASN A 144 -1.57 1.06 -17.12
CA ASN A 144 -1.57 -0.15 -17.96
C ASN A 144 -0.54 -1.21 -17.48
N SER A 145 -0.60 -1.62 -16.22
CA SER A 145 0.26 -2.66 -15.63
C SER A 145 -0.51 -3.88 -15.12
N PRO A 146 0.05 -5.09 -15.22
CA PRO A 146 -0.44 -6.27 -14.50
C PRO A 146 -0.50 -6.10 -12.99
N THR A 147 0.46 -5.35 -12.42
CA THR A 147 0.68 -5.19 -10.97
C THR A 147 0.94 -3.71 -10.66
N PRO A 148 -0.04 -2.81 -10.87
CA PRO A 148 0.15 -1.40 -10.55
C PRO A 148 0.32 -1.24 -9.04
N GLN A 149 1.01 -0.18 -8.65
CA GLN A 149 1.25 0.15 -7.24
C GLN A 149 1.06 1.63 -7.03
N VAL A 150 0.72 2.01 -5.81
CA VAL A 150 0.45 3.40 -5.46
C VAL A 150 1.24 3.81 -4.23
N ALA A 151 1.62 5.07 -4.18
CA ALA A 151 2.08 5.75 -2.97
C ALA A 151 1.46 7.15 -2.93
N ILE A 152 1.28 7.66 -1.72
CA ILE A 152 0.66 8.96 -1.47
C ILE A 152 1.72 9.91 -0.93
N ASP A 153 1.83 11.10 -1.53
CA ASP A 153 2.54 12.23 -0.96
C ASP A 153 1.49 13.20 -0.40
N SER A 154 1.13 12.98 0.88
CA SER A 154 0.12 13.79 1.57
C SER A 154 0.55 15.26 1.67
N MET A 155 1.85 15.54 1.80
CA MET A 155 2.36 16.91 1.92
C MET A 155 2.13 17.73 0.65
N ARG A 156 2.22 17.08 -0.52
CA ARG A 156 2.04 17.75 -1.82
C ARG A 156 0.70 17.47 -2.46
N ASN A 157 -0.20 16.74 -1.80
CA ASN A 157 -1.47 16.27 -2.36
C ASN A 157 -1.29 15.54 -3.69
N LEU A 158 -0.35 14.60 -3.75
CA LEU A 158 -0.08 13.82 -4.96
C LEU A 158 -0.34 12.33 -4.75
N LEU A 159 -0.90 11.71 -5.77
CA LEU A 159 -0.94 10.25 -5.95
C LEU A 159 0.14 9.86 -6.95
N ILE A 160 1.03 8.96 -6.57
CA ILE A 160 2.05 8.40 -7.45
C ILE A 160 1.65 6.97 -7.78
N VAL A 161 1.45 6.69 -9.06
CA VAL A 161 1.12 5.35 -9.56
C VAL A 161 2.29 4.83 -10.37
N LYS A 162 2.83 3.68 -9.97
CA LYS A 162 3.82 2.94 -10.75
C LYS A 162 3.09 1.98 -11.68
N SER A 163 3.23 2.19 -12.98
CA SER A 163 2.53 1.41 -14.01
C SER A 163 3.29 1.41 -15.32
N GLY A 164 3.32 0.28 -16.04
CA GLY A 164 3.87 0.20 -17.40
C GLY A 164 5.34 0.63 -17.53
N GLY A 165 6.16 0.49 -16.49
CA GLY A 165 7.55 0.98 -16.48
C GLY A 165 7.68 2.51 -16.39
N ALA A 166 6.64 3.19 -15.89
CA ALA A 166 6.61 4.62 -15.63
C ALA A 166 6.13 4.92 -14.21
N LEU A 167 6.47 6.13 -13.71
CA LEU A 167 5.75 6.76 -12.62
C LEU A 167 4.79 7.80 -13.20
N LEU A 168 3.51 7.60 -12.91
CA LEU A 168 2.41 8.47 -13.29
C LEU A 168 2.03 9.25 -12.03
N ILE A 169 2.15 10.57 -12.08
CA ILE A 169 1.84 11.44 -10.95
C ILE A 169 0.52 12.13 -11.24
N PHE A 170 -0.42 12.04 -10.30
CA PHE A 170 -1.73 12.66 -10.36
C PHE A 170 -1.93 13.58 -9.16
N ASN A 171 -2.94 14.44 -9.23
CA ASN A 171 -3.52 15.01 -8.01
C ASN A 171 -4.08 13.86 -7.16
N ARG A 172 -3.97 13.95 -5.83
CA ARG A 172 -4.44 12.93 -4.87
C ARG A 172 -5.92 12.54 -5.08
N GLU A 173 -6.71 13.52 -5.50
CA GLU A 173 -8.17 13.42 -5.69
C GLU A 173 -8.58 13.06 -7.13
N ALA A 174 -7.62 12.73 -8.00
CA ALA A 174 -7.92 12.37 -9.39
C ALA A 174 -8.93 11.22 -9.47
N ASP A 175 -9.89 11.36 -10.38
CA ASP A 175 -11.00 10.42 -10.61
C ASP A 175 -11.26 10.25 -12.11
N GLY A 176 -11.97 9.19 -12.47
CA GLY A 176 -12.33 8.86 -13.84
C GLY A 176 -11.11 8.73 -14.74
N ASN A 177 -11.23 9.23 -15.97
CA ASN A 177 -10.20 9.16 -17.01
C ASN A 177 -9.28 10.39 -17.00
N THR A 178 -8.80 10.79 -15.82
CA THR A 178 -7.95 11.98 -15.65
C THR A 178 -6.51 11.71 -16.09
N LYS A 179 -5.88 12.66 -16.81
CA LYS A 179 -4.48 12.57 -17.23
C LYS A 179 -3.51 12.77 -16.06
N PRO A 180 -2.35 12.08 -16.02
CA PRO A 180 -1.29 12.40 -15.07
C PRO A 180 -0.81 13.85 -15.23
N VAL A 181 -0.57 14.54 -14.12
CA VAL A 181 0.08 15.86 -14.12
C VAL A 181 1.56 15.77 -14.49
N ARG A 182 2.20 14.62 -14.23
CA ARG A 182 3.57 14.32 -14.67
C ARG A 182 3.71 12.84 -15.01
N VAL A 183 4.58 12.55 -15.97
CA VAL A 183 4.96 11.19 -16.36
C VAL A 183 6.48 11.10 -16.35
N ILE A 184 7.02 10.22 -15.50
CA ILE A 184 8.46 9.93 -15.44
C ILE A 184 8.68 8.56 -16.07
N LYS A 185 9.40 8.52 -17.19
CA LYS A 185 9.69 7.29 -17.96
C LYS A 185 10.94 7.44 -18.83
N GLY A 186 11.41 6.31 -19.36
CA GLY A 186 12.47 6.27 -20.38
C GLY A 186 13.80 5.71 -19.85
N PRO A 187 14.77 5.46 -20.75
CA PRO A 187 15.99 4.72 -20.41
C PRO A 187 16.87 5.43 -19.37
N LYS A 188 16.80 6.76 -19.28
CA LYS A 188 17.57 7.55 -18.31
C LYS A 188 17.05 7.44 -16.87
N THR A 189 15.85 6.89 -16.65
CA THR A 189 15.25 6.79 -15.31
C THR A 189 15.62 5.50 -14.58
N GLY A 190 16.48 4.65 -15.18
CA GLY A 190 16.91 3.38 -14.59
C GLY A 190 15.85 2.27 -14.59
N GLY A 191 14.65 2.56 -15.09
CA GLY A 191 13.50 1.64 -15.06
C GLY A 191 12.88 1.52 -13.66
N PHE A 192 11.57 1.29 -13.62
CA PHE A 192 10.84 1.04 -12.38
C PHE A 192 10.53 -0.46 -12.30
N GLY A 193 11.47 -1.25 -11.74
CA GLY A 193 11.43 -2.73 -11.65
C GLY A 193 10.36 -3.29 -10.71
N GLY A 194 10.54 -4.49 -10.16
CA GLY A 194 9.62 -5.06 -9.14
C GLY A 194 9.65 -4.31 -7.80
N GLY A 195 8.75 -4.65 -6.86
CA GLY A 195 8.72 -4.08 -5.49
C GLY A 195 7.85 -2.83 -5.33
N GLN A 196 7.40 -2.56 -4.10
CA GLN A 196 6.51 -1.45 -3.72
C GLN A 196 7.16 -0.07 -3.85
N ILE A 197 6.35 0.95 -4.10
CA ILE A 197 6.76 2.36 -3.98
C ILE A 197 6.34 2.91 -2.61
N ALA A 198 7.20 3.71 -2.00
CA ALA A 198 6.91 4.41 -0.77
C ALA A 198 7.37 5.86 -0.91
N VAL A 199 6.55 6.78 -0.38
CA VAL A 199 6.95 8.18 -0.19
C VAL A 199 7.22 8.34 1.30
N PRO A 200 8.47 8.56 1.74
CA PRO A 200 8.72 8.88 3.13
C PRO A 200 8.06 10.23 3.46
N ALA A 201 7.38 10.30 4.60
CA ALA A 201 7.03 11.60 5.18
C ALA A 201 8.36 12.36 5.45
N GLY A 202 8.49 13.60 4.97
CA GLY A 202 9.66 14.44 5.32
C GLY A 202 9.66 14.70 6.83
N GLU A 203 10.77 14.70 7.56
CA GLU A 203 12.14 15.09 7.26
C GLU A 203 13.09 14.15 8.06
N PHE A 204 14.02 13.43 7.40
CA PHE A 204 15.09 12.73 8.12
C PHE A 204 16.12 13.77 8.56
N ARG A 205 15.93 14.35 9.75
CA ARG A 205 16.96 15.18 10.39
C ARG A 205 18.02 14.26 10.99
N LEU A 206 19.16 14.15 10.31
CA LEU A 206 20.40 13.91 11.06
C LEU A 206 20.63 15.15 11.92
N LYS A 207 20.47 15.03 13.24
CA LYS A 207 21.15 15.94 14.15
C LYS A 207 22.64 15.69 13.97
N SER A 208 23.32 16.54 13.20
CA SER A 208 24.73 16.79 13.46
C SER A 208 24.79 17.50 14.81
N SER A 209 25.41 16.88 15.81
CA SER A 209 25.73 17.55 17.08
C SER A 209 26.61 18.77 16.79
N PRO A 210 26.35 19.93 17.40
CA PRO A 210 27.25 21.08 17.29
C PRO A 210 28.47 20.89 18.21
N GLU A 211 29.64 21.21 17.65
CA GLU A 211 30.79 21.85 18.30
C GLU A 211 31.29 21.30 19.65
N GLU A 212 32.41 20.58 19.60
CA GLU A 212 33.51 20.84 20.54
C GLU A 212 34.72 21.27 19.69
N GLU A 213 34.83 22.57 19.46
CA GLU A 213 36.06 23.19 18.98
C GLU A 213 36.74 23.85 20.18
N ASP A 214 38.06 23.61 20.27
CA ASP A 214 39.07 24.51 20.84
C ASP A 214 39.37 24.38 22.35
N ARG A 215 40.45 23.65 22.70
CA ARG A 215 41.81 24.22 22.93
C ARG A 215 42.71 23.37 23.84
N THR A 216 43.97 23.22 23.39
CA THR A 216 45.25 23.21 24.16
C THR A 216 45.52 22.02 25.12
N LEU A 217 46.71 21.42 25.26
CA LEU A 217 48.12 21.78 25.04
C LEU A 217 48.99 20.49 25.04
N GLU A 218 50.23 20.65 24.59
CA GLU A 218 51.41 19.76 24.54
C GLU A 218 51.54 18.63 25.60
N LEU A 219 52.06 17.45 25.19
CA LEU A 219 53.40 16.95 25.57
C LEU A 219 53.64 15.50 25.06
N LEU A 220 54.86 15.32 24.50
CA LEU A 220 55.56 14.13 23.98
C LEU A 220 55.31 13.76 22.50
#